data_AF-A0A520NM92-F1
#
_entry.id   AF-A0A520NM92-F1
#
_cell.length_a   1.000
_cell.length_b   1.000
_cell.length_c   1.000
_cell.angle_alpha   90.00
_cell.angle_beta   90.00
_cell.angle_gamma   90.00
#
_symmetry.space_group_name_H-M   'P 1'
#
loop_
_entity.id
_entity.type
_entity.pdbx_description
1 polymer ?
#
loop_
_entity_poly.entity_id
_entity_poly.type
_entity_poly.pdbx_seq_one_letter_code
_entity_poly.pdbx_strand_id
1 'polypeptide(L)'
;TDYDRTVCRQTLDWLENRAADKSSGGWGAFVSFLRPHYPLTCPPEFYALYDPKLLPTPKASLSEGEDEHPVLKNLRIACDYDAQFSDEDKQVAIASYYGLCSFVDDMVGKIIAKLSETGLDQNTIVIFSSDHGECLGGRGF
;
A
#
# COMPACT_ATOMS: atom_id res chain seq x y z
N THR A 1 4.43 -8.01 -7.03
CA THR A 1 3.20 -7.39 -7.58
C THR A 1 2.29 -8.43 -8.22
N ASP A 2 2.80 -9.53 -8.77
CA ASP A 2 1.99 -10.61 -9.37
C ASP A 2 0.94 -11.24 -8.44
N TYR A 3 1.25 -11.35 -7.14
CA TYR A 3 0.31 -11.79 -6.13
C TYR A 3 -0.96 -10.92 -6.15
N ASP A 4 -0.82 -9.60 -6.05
CA ASP A 4 -1.98 -8.69 -6.03
C ASP A 4 -2.73 -8.66 -7.36
N ARG A 5 -2.01 -8.74 -8.49
CA ARG A 5 -2.65 -8.87 -9.81
C ARG A 5 -3.50 -10.14 -9.87
N THR A 6 -3.03 -11.24 -9.25
CA THR A 6 -3.77 -12.50 -9.15
C THR A 6 -4.99 -12.36 -8.25
N VAL A 7 -4.84 -11.74 -7.08
CA VAL A 7 -5.96 -11.43 -6.17
C VAL A 7 -7.02 -10.60 -6.91
N CYS A 8 -6.62 -9.50 -7.55
CA CYS A 8 -7.52 -8.64 -8.31
C CYS A 8 -8.26 -9.45 -9.39
N ARG A 9 -7.56 -10.21 -10.23
CA ARG A 9 -8.20 -11.01 -11.29
C ARG A 9 -9.20 -12.01 -10.73
N GLN A 10 -8.82 -12.75 -9.69
CA GLN A 10 -9.71 -13.72 -9.05
C GLN A 10 -10.95 -13.05 -8.43
N THR A 11 -10.80 -11.86 -7.84
CA THR A 11 -11.93 -11.07 -7.35
C THR A 11 -12.87 -10.67 -8.48
N LEU A 12 -12.33 -10.19 -9.62
CA LEU A 12 -13.15 -9.81 -10.77
C LEU A 12 -13.92 -11.01 -11.33
N ASP A 13 -13.25 -12.15 -11.51
CA ASP A 13 -13.87 -13.40 -11.97
C ASP A 13 -14.95 -13.87 -10.99
N TRP A 14 -14.72 -13.73 -9.68
CA TRP A 14 -15.69 -14.11 -8.66
C TRP A 14 -16.92 -13.19 -8.67
N LEU A 15 -16.74 -11.87 -8.80
CA LEU A 15 -17.85 -10.91 -8.86
C LEU A 15 -18.77 -11.16 -10.06
N GLU A 16 -18.17 -11.45 -11.22
CA GLU A 16 -18.92 -11.80 -12.44
C GLU A 16 -19.79 -13.04 -12.21
N ASN A 17 -19.21 -14.11 -11.66
CA ASN A 17 -19.93 -15.35 -11.34
C ASN A 17 -21.01 -15.12 -10.28
N ARG A 18 -20.73 -14.29 -9.26
CA ARG A 18 -21.69 -13.97 -8.20
C ARG A 18 -22.91 -13.24 -8.73
N ALA A 19 -22.74 -12.34 -9.69
CA ALA A 19 -23.84 -11.60 -10.32
C ALA A 19 -24.75 -12.49 -11.18
N ALA A 20 -24.16 -13.51 -11.80
CA ALA A 20 -24.89 -14.53 -12.54
C ALA A 20 -25.69 -15.48 -11.63
N ASP A 21 -25.20 -15.74 -10.41
CA ASP A 21 -25.89 -16.59 -9.44
C ASP A 21 -27.13 -15.91 -8.82
N LYS A 22 -28.31 -16.40 -9.20
CA LYS A 22 -29.62 -15.93 -8.70
C LYS A 22 -30.05 -16.59 -7.39
N SER A 23 -29.21 -17.45 -6.79
CA SER A 23 -29.50 -18.05 -5.50
C SER A 23 -29.59 -16.98 -4.40
N SER A 24 -30.60 -17.10 -3.55
CA SER A 24 -30.90 -16.15 -2.48
C SER A 24 -29.99 -16.40 -1.28
N GLY A 25 -28.80 -15.80 -1.27
CA GLY A 25 -27.90 -15.78 -0.12
C GLY A 25 -27.10 -14.47 -0.06
N GLY A 26 -26.89 -13.93 1.13
CA GLY A 26 -25.92 -12.86 1.34
C GLY A 26 -24.49 -13.33 1.02
N TRP A 27 -23.55 -12.41 0.86
CA TRP A 27 -22.16 -12.74 0.59
C TRP A 27 -21.20 -11.85 1.39
N GLY A 28 -19.97 -12.31 1.53
CA GLY A 28 -18.86 -11.56 2.08
C GLY A 28 -17.59 -11.91 1.32
N ALA A 29 -16.79 -10.90 0.97
CA ALA A 29 -15.51 -11.07 0.30
C ALA A 29 -14.42 -10.33 1.10
N PHE A 30 -13.33 -11.02 1.38
CA PHE A 30 -12.13 -10.43 1.95
C PHE A 30 -11.07 -10.37 0.86
N VAL A 31 -10.78 -9.15 0.38
CA VAL A 31 -9.80 -8.90 -0.68
C VAL A 31 -8.61 -8.21 -0.03
N SER A 32 -7.50 -8.92 0.07
CA SER A 32 -6.29 -8.44 0.73
C SER A 32 -5.15 -8.30 -0.26
N PHE A 33 -4.61 -7.09 -0.35
CA PHE A 33 -3.43 -6.79 -1.15
C PHE A 33 -2.20 -6.74 -0.24
N LEU A 34 -1.06 -7.21 -0.77
CA LEU A 34 0.22 -7.21 -0.07
C LEU A 34 0.94 -5.86 -0.21
N ARG A 35 0.85 -5.20 -1.37
CA ARG A 35 1.49 -3.89 -1.55
C ARG A 35 0.74 -2.81 -0.75
N PRO A 36 1.44 -1.78 -0.24
CA PRO A 36 2.83 -1.38 -0.54
C PRO A 36 3.92 -1.99 0.35
N HIS A 37 3.66 -3.12 1.04
CA HIS A 37 4.68 -3.76 1.90
C HIS A 37 5.99 -4.11 1.13
N TYR A 38 7.10 -4.10 1.87
CA TYR A 38 8.42 -4.51 1.38
C TYR A 38 8.41 -5.92 0.74
N PRO A 39 9.27 -6.18 -0.27
CA PRO A 39 10.24 -5.26 -0.88
C PRO A 39 9.57 -4.19 -1.76
N LEU A 40 10.11 -2.97 -1.82
CA LEU A 40 9.55 -1.84 -2.58
C LEU A 40 9.84 -1.94 -4.10
N THR A 41 9.48 -3.07 -4.70
CA THR A 41 9.65 -3.33 -6.13
C THR A 41 8.41 -2.85 -6.89
N CYS A 42 8.42 -1.58 -7.31
CA CYS A 42 7.32 -0.94 -8.02
C CYS A 42 7.35 -1.25 -9.53
N PRO A 43 6.22 -1.56 -10.19
CA PRO A 43 6.19 -1.67 -11.64
C PRO A 43 6.54 -0.32 -12.31
N PRO A 44 7.30 -0.31 -13.42
CA PRO A 44 7.81 0.92 -14.02
C PRO A 44 6.73 1.95 -14.36
N GLU A 45 5.55 1.49 -14.80
CA GLU A 45 4.43 2.36 -15.17
C GLU A 45 3.87 3.15 -14.00
N PHE A 46 3.94 2.62 -12.78
CA PHE A 46 3.50 3.32 -11.57
C PHE A 46 4.62 4.10 -10.91
N TYR A 47 5.86 3.61 -10.98
CA TYR A 47 7.03 4.34 -10.49
C TYR A 47 7.20 5.67 -11.24
N ALA A 48 6.98 5.67 -12.56
CA ALA A 48 7.11 6.84 -13.41
C ALA A 48 6.11 7.98 -13.08
N LEU A 49 5.09 7.71 -12.25
CA LEU A 49 4.14 8.73 -11.78
C LEU A 49 4.77 9.69 -10.76
N TYR A 50 5.89 9.30 -10.14
CA TYR A 50 6.50 10.01 -9.03
C TYR A 50 7.98 10.31 -9.33
N ASP A 51 8.32 11.59 -9.51
CA ASP A 51 9.72 12.02 -9.56
C ASP A 51 10.27 12.07 -8.13
N PRO A 52 11.28 11.23 -7.77
CA PRO A 52 11.85 11.22 -6.43
C PRO A 52 12.35 12.60 -5.96
N LYS A 53 12.76 13.48 -6.87
CA LYS A 53 13.28 14.81 -6.53
C LYS A 53 12.20 15.80 -6.12
N LEU A 54 10.95 15.52 -6.45
CA LEU A 54 9.80 16.38 -6.14
C LEU A 54 9.03 15.91 -4.90
N LEU A 55 9.40 14.75 -4.34
CA LEU A 55 8.74 14.20 -3.16
C LEU A 55 9.26 14.86 -1.88
N PRO A 56 8.40 15.01 -0.86
CA PRO A 56 8.82 15.56 0.41
C PRO A 56 9.85 14.64 1.08
N THR A 57 10.90 15.23 1.61
CA THR A 57 11.85 14.51 2.47
C THR A 57 11.15 14.05 3.76
N PRO A 58 11.45 12.84 4.27
CA PRO A 58 10.91 12.39 5.54
C PRO A 58 11.22 13.37 6.65
N LYS A 59 10.33 13.43 7.64
CA LYS A 59 10.59 14.23 8.85
C LYS A 59 11.88 13.73 9.49
N ALA A 60 12.82 14.65 9.72
CA ALA A 60 14.08 14.32 10.35
C ALA A 60 13.88 13.63 11.70
N SER A 61 14.85 12.81 12.09
CA SER A 61 15.01 12.32 13.45
C SER A 61 15.26 13.48 14.42
N LEU A 62 15.28 13.16 15.71
CA LEU A 62 15.67 14.11 16.75
C LEU A 62 17.11 14.61 16.49
N SER A 63 17.35 15.89 16.72
CA SER A 63 18.70 16.45 16.63
C SER A 63 19.58 15.92 17.76
N GLU A 64 20.90 15.90 17.55
CA GLU A 64 21.85 15.53 18.60
C GLU A 64 21.61 16.36 19.87
N GLY A 65 21.36 15.69 20.99
CA GLY A 65 21.14 16.31 22.30
C GLY A 65 19.67 16.51 22.70
N GLU A 66 18.70 16.14 21.86
CA GLU A 66 17.29 16.10 22.26
C GLU A 66 16.99 14.86 23.13
N ASP A 67 16.15 15.05 24.15
CA ASP A 67 15.74 13.97 25.05
C ASP A 67 14.86 12.94 24.32
N GLU A 68 15.43 11.78 24.04
CA GLU A 68 14.71 10.65 23.46
C GLU A 68 14.25 9.67 24.56
N HIS A 69 13.01 9.19 24.45
CA HIS A 69 12.50 8.15 25.35
C HIS A 69 13.38 6.89 25.25
N PRO A 70 13.82 6.27 26.37
CA PRO A 70 14.78 5.15 26.34
C PRO A 70 14.38 3.98 25.43
N VAL A 71 13.08 3.70 25.31
CA VAL A 71 12.56 2.66 24.40
C VAL A 71 12.82 3.00 22.93
N LEU A 72 12.62 4.26 22.51
CA LEU A 72 12.86 4.69 21.12
C LEU A 72 14.36 4.65 20.81
N LYS A 73 15.19 5.09 21.76
CA LYS A 73 16.65 4.98 21.65
C LYS A 73 17.11 3.54 21.45
N ASN A 74 16.60 2.62 22.26
CA ASN A 74 16.93 1.19 22.13
C ASN A 74 16.42 0.62 20.80
N LEU A 75 15.23 1.03 20.34
CA LEU A 75 14.69 0.59 19.06
C LEU A 75 15.57 1.05 17.89
N ARG A 76 16.05 2.30 17.89
CA ARG A 76 16.98 2.77 16.85
C ARG A 76 18.28 1.97 16.82
N ILE A 77 18.84 1.67 17.99
CA ILE A 77 20.08 0.89 18.09
C ILE A 77 19.85 -0.54 17.57
N ALA A 78 18.70 -1.14 17.88
CA ALA A 78 18.37 -2.51 17.47
C ALA A 78 17.91 -2.61 16.00
N CYS A 79 17.30 -1.56 15.48
CA CYS A 79 16.65 -1.49 14.17
C CYS A 79 17.16 -0.27 13.38
N ASP A 80 18.48 -0.14 13.25
CA ASP A 80 19.12 0.96 12.52
C ASP A 80 19.02 0.75 11.00
N TYR A 81 17.80 0.87 10.48
CA TYR A 81 17.56 0.81 9.04
C TYR A 81 18.13 2.05 8.34
N ASP A 82 18.14 3.18 9.02
CA ASP A 82 18.44 4.49 8.45
C ASP A 82 19.91 4.65 8.05
N ALA A 83 20.85 4.09 8.82
CA ALA A 83 22.28 4.15 8.52
C ALA A 83 22.69 3.43 7.23
N GLN A 84 21.84 2.55 6.70
CA GLN A 84 22.13 1.78 5.49
C GLN A 84 21.66 2.48 4.20
N PHE A 85 20.89 3.57 4.30
CA PHE A 85 20.32 4.28 3.15
C PHE A 85 20.90 5.69 3.02
N SER A 86 21.36 6.05 1.81
CA SER A 86 21.62 7.44 1.48
C SER A 86 20.31 8.23 1.36
N ASP A 87 20.39 9.56 1.38
CA ASP A 87 19.22 10.41 1.13
C ASP A 87 18.60 10.15 -0.26
N GLU A 88 19.43 9.81 -1.25
CA GLU A 88 18.96 9.43 -2.59
C GLU A 88 18.20 8.09 -2.55
N ASP A 89 18.73 7.08 -1.85
CA ASP A 89 18.03 5.79 -1.70
C ASP A 89 16.69 5.96 -0.98
N LYS A 90 16.63 6.83 0.03
CA LYS A 90 15.38 7.16 0.74
C LYS A 90 14.35 7.78 -0.21
N GLN A 91 14.75 8.70 -1.07
CA GLN A 91 13.84 9.28 -2.07
C GLN A 91 13.34 8.24 -3.07
N VAL A 92 14.20 7.33 -3.53
CA VAL A 92 13.80 6.22 -4.41
C VAL A 92 12.82 5.27 -3.70
N ALA A 93 13.05 4.99 -2.42
CA ALA A 93 12.15 4.17 -1.61
C ALA A 93 10.76 4.82 -1.46
N ILE A 94 10.70 6.12 -1.16
CA ILE A 94 9.44 6.87 -1.04
C ILE A 94 8.69 6.89 -2.38
N ALA A 95 9.38 7.17 -3.48
CA ALA A 95 8.77 7.14 -4.81
C ALA A 95 8.24 5.74 -5.16
N SER A 96 8.98 4.69 -4.83
CA SER A 96 8.57 3.31 -5.03
C SER A 96 7.34 2.94 -4.18
N TYR A 97 7.29 3.39 -2.92
CA TYR A 97 6.13 3.19 -2.04
C TYR A 97 4.88 3.88 -2.60
N TYR A 98 4.98 5.15 -3.03
CA TYR A 98 3.85 5.85 -3.64
C TYR A 98 3.40 5.22 -4.96
N GLY A 99 4.34 4.80 -5.81
CA GLY A 99 4.03 4.03 -7.01
C GLY A 99 3.28 2.73 -6.67
N LEU A 100 3.69 2.03 -5.61
CA LEU A 100 2.98 0.84 -5.13
C LEU A 100 1.58 1.16 -4.58
N CYS A 101 1.38 2.32 -3.95
CA CYS A 101 0.03 2.79 -3.60
C CYS A 101 -0.83 2.99 -4.84
N SER A 102 -0.33 3.66 -5.90
CA SER A 102 -1.07 3.79 -7.17
C SER A 102 -1.34 2.44 -7.84
N PHE A 103 -0.40 1.50 -7.74
CA PHE A 103 -0.61 0.14 -8.24
C PHE A 103 -1.79 -0.55 -7.55
N VAL A 104 -1.90 -0.43 -6.22
CA VAL A 104 -3.05 -0.94 -5.46
C VAL A 104 -4.33 -0.18 -5.81
N ASP A 105 -4.26 1.14 -5.92
CA ASP A 105 -5.39 2.00 -6.29
C ASP A 105 -6.00 1.59 -7.65
N ASP A 106 -5.17 1.30 -8.66
CA ASP A 106 -5.62 0.79 -9.97
C ASP A 106 -6.42 -0.52 -9.84
N MET A 107 -5.99 -1.45 -8.98
CA MET A 107 -6.70 -2.72 -8.74
C MET A 107 -8.00 -2.52 -7.94
N VAL A 108 -7.98 -1.65 -6.94
CA VAL A 108 -9.18 -1.25 -6.20
C VAL A 108 -10.20 -0.63 -7.16
N GLY A 109 -9.75 0.30 -8.02
CA GLY A 109 -10.59 0.93 -9.04
C GLY A 109 -11.26 -0.09 -9.97
N LYS A 110 -10.54 -1.12 -10.41
CA LYS A 110 -11.10 -2.23 -11.22
C LYS A 110 -12.18 -3.01 -10.47
N ILE A 111 -11.99 -3.29 -9.19
CA ILE A 111 -12.98 -4.01 -8.37
C ILE A 111 -14.24 -3.16 -8.17
N ILE A 112 -14.09 -1.87 -7.86
CA ILE A 112 -15.22 -0.95 -7.72
C ILE A 112 -15.99 -0.81 -9.04
N ALA A 113 -15.28 -0.68 -10.16
CA ALA A 113 -15.89 -0.64 -11.48
C ALA A 113 -16.69 -1.92 -11.77
N LYS A 114 -16.13 -3.10 -11.47
CA LYS A 114 -16.80 -4.39 -11.67
C LYS A 114 -18.06 -4.54 -10.80
N LEU A 115 -18.04 -4.06 -9.55
CA LEU A 115 -19.24 -4.02 -8.71
C LEU A 115 -20.37 -3.22 -9.36
N SER A 116 -20.03 -2.08 -9.99
CA SER A 116 -21.00 -1.24 -10.70
C SER A 116 -21.49 -1.88 -12.00
N GLU A 117 -20.58 -2.44 -12.82
CA GLU A 117 -20.91 -3.15 -14.06
C GLU A 117 -21.88 -4.32 -13.83
N THR A 118 -21.72 -5.03 -12.72
CA THR A 118 -22.54 -6.19 -12.36
C THR A 118 -23.83 -5.83 -11.61
N GLY A 119 -24.00 -4.56 -11.23
CA GLY A 119 -25.11 -4.08 -10.40
C GLY A 119 -25.07 -4.59 -8.95
N LEU A 120 -23.96 -5.18 -8.51
CA LEU A 120 -23.77 -5.63 -7.14
C LEU A 120 -23.57 -4.45 -6.17
N ASP A 121 -23.14 -3.29 -6.67
CA ASP A 121 -22.93 -2.06 -5.88
C ASP A 121 -24.19 -1.58 -5.14
N GLN A 122 -25.40 -1.85 -5.68
CA GLN A 122 -26.68 -1.39 -5.12
C GLN A 122 -27.00 -1.93 -3.73
N ASN A 123 -26.37 -3.04 -3.32
CA ASN A 123 -26.60 -3.66 -2.01
C ASN A 123 -25.31 -4.22 -1.41
N THR A 124 -24.21 -3.48 -1.57
CA THR A 124 -22.90 -3.86 -1.06
C THR A 124 -22.31 -2.75 -0.21
N ILE A 125 -21.85 -3.10 0.99
CA ILE A 125 -21.03 -2.22 1.81
C ILE A 125 -19.56 -2.54 1.51
N VAL A 126 -18.80 -1.51 1.13
CA VAL A 126 -17.36 -1.62 0.94
C VAL A 126 -16.65 -1.02 2.14
N ILE A 127 -15.77 -1.82 2.77
CA ILE A 127 -14.89 -1.37 3.85
C ILE A 127 -13.46 -1.44 3.32
N PHE A 128 -12.77 -0.30 3.31
CA PHE A 128 -11.37 -0.20 2.93
C PHE A 128 -10.55 0.24 4.14
N SER A 129 -9.51 -0.53 4.48
CA SER A 129 -8.61 -0.26 5.60
C SER A 129 -7.24 -0.85 5.31
N SER A 130 -6.25 -0.42 6.09
CA SER A 130 -4.96 -1.07 6.22
C SER A 130 -4.84 -1.66 7.63
N ASP A 131 -3.95 -2.64 7.79
CA ASP A 131 -3.58 -3.26 9.06
C ASP A 131 -2.66 -2.36 9.89
N HIS A 132 -1.77 -1.59 9.27
CA HIS A 132 -0.90 -0.61 9.92
C HIS A 132 -0.37 0.48 8.97
N GLY A 133 0.29 1.50 9.52
CA GLY A 133 0.99 2.53 8.73
C GLY A 133 2.43 2.15 8.40
N GLU A 134 3.11 2.99 7.62
CA GLU A 134 4.56 2.89 7.36
C GLU A 134 5.21 4.24 7.69
N CYS A 135 6.39 4.21 8.34
CA CYS A 135 7.10 5.40 8.75
C CYS A 135 7.86 6.06 7.59
N LEU A 136 8.35 5.27 6.62
CA LEU A 136 9.08 5.74 5.42
C LEU A 136 10.26 6.68 5.73
N GLY A 137 11.08 6.36 6.73
CA GLY A 137 12.17 7.22 7.21
C GLY A 137 11.70 8.34 8.15
N GLY A 138 10.40 8.42 8.45
CA GLY A 138 9.80 9.41 9.31
C GLY A 138 10.32 9.32 10.74
N ARG A 139 10.94 10.40 11.21
CA ARG A 139 11.65 10.46 12.49
C ARG A 139 12.77 9.44 12.58
N GLY A 140 13.38 9.03 11.46
CA GLY A 140 14.44 8.02 11.38
C GLY A 140 13.98 6.58 11.65
N PHE A 141 12.75 6.25 11.26
CA PHE A 141 12.18 4.90 11.26
C PHE A 141 11.54 4.61 9.91
#